data_AF-A0A958IW76-F1
#
_entry.id   AF-A0A958IW76-F1
#
_cell.length_a   1.000
_cell.length_b   1.000
_cell.length_c   1.000
_cell.angle_alpha   90.00
_cell.angle_beta   90.00
_cell.angle_gamma   90.00
#
_symmetry.space_group_name_H-M   'P 1'
#
loop_
_entity.id
_entity.type
_entity.pdbx_description
1 polymer ?
#
loop_
_entity_poly.entity_id
_entity_poly.type
_entity_poly.pdbx_seq_one_letter_code
_entity_poly.pdbx_strand_id
1 'polypeptide(L)'
;YFVMFGYPGEVLEDIYETIEFVRDQQPDVYLTTVAYPLRGTTMYQEIQDDIIYENGWESHLQRELGLKNRFQSRLYNFAIKKLASEYRRKQLHRQ
;
A
#
# COMPACT_ATOMS: atom_id res chain seq x y z
N TYR A 1 -12.49 -0.66 -8.64
CA TYR A 1 -12.05 -0.68 -7.22
C TYR A 1 -10.90 0.28 -7.01
N PHE A 2 -10.74 0.79 -5.79
CA PHE A 2 -9.55 1.52 -5.39
C PHE A 2 -8.93 0.80 -4.19
N VAL A 3 -7.64 0.48 -4.29
CA VAL A 3 -6.90 -0.33 -3.32
C VAL A 3 -5.77 0.51 -2.75
N MET A 4 -5.71 0.60 -1.43
CA MET A 4 -4.68 1.32 -0.71
C MET A 4 -3.93 0.34 0.19
N PHE A 5 -2.64 0.15 -0.06
CA PHE A 5 -1.77 -0.66 0.81
C PHE A 5 -1.05 0.20 1.84
N GLY A 6 -0.63 -0.44 2.93
CA GLY A 6 0.23 0.14 3.95
C GLY A 6 -0.48 1.13 4.86
N TYR A 7 -1.75 0.85 5.15
CA TYR A 7 -2.43 1.50 6.28
C TYR A 7 -1.76 1.08 7.60
N PRO A 8 -1.77 1.90 8.66
CA PRO A 8 -1.19 1.52 9.94
C PRO A 8 -1.82 0.23 10.47
N GLY A 9 -0.96 -0.68 10.95
CA GLY A 9 -1.40 -2.00 11.45
C GLY A 9 -1.61 -3.08 10.39
N GLU A 10 -1.46 -2.77 9.09
CA GLU A 10 -1.55 -3.78 8.02
C GLU A 10 -0.48 -4.87 8.21
N VAL A 11 -0.92 -6.14 8.21
CA VAL A 11 -0.04 -7.32 8.28
C VAL A 11 0.10 -7.98 6.89
N LEU A 12 1.00 -8.96 6.78
CA LEU A 12 1.25 -9.62 5.49
C LEU A 12 0.00 -10.34 4.96
N GLU A 13 -0.77 -10.93 5.88
CA GLU A 13 -2.00 -11.64 5.59
C GLU A 13 -3.03 -10.71 4.91
N ASP A 14 -3.22 -9.50 5.41
CA ASP A 14 -4.12 -8.49 4.83
C ASP A 14 -3.75 -8.15 3.37
N ILE A 15 -2.44 -8.04 3.10
CA ILE A 15 -1.92 -7.77 1.76
C ILE A 15 -2.28 -8.92 0.82
N TYR A 16 -2.07 -10.16 1.26
CA TYR A 16 -2.42 -11.34 0.46
C TYR A 16 -3.92 -11.42 0.22
N GLU A 17 -4.74 -11.28 1.26
CA GLU A 17 -6.20 -11.30 1.14
C GLU A 17 -6.71 -10.22 0.20
N THR A 18 -6.15 -9.01 0.27
CA THR A 18 -6.49 -7.92 -0.66
C THR A 18 -6.16 -8.28 -2.11
N ILE A 19 -5.01 -8.91 -2.35
CA ILE A 19 -4.61 -9.35 -3.69
C ILE A 19 -5.58 -10.41 -4.21
N GLU A 20 -5.91 -11.40 -3.39
CA GLU A 20 -6.82 -12.49 -3.75
C GLU A 20 -8.23 -11.96 -4.02
N PHE A 21 -8.74 -11.09 -3.16
CA PHE A 21 -10.05 -10.46 -3.31
C PHE A 21 -10.15 -9.73 -4.65
N VAL A 22 -9.22 -8.83 -4.96
CA VAL A 22 -9.28 -8.04 -6.21
C VAL A 22 -9.08 -8.93 -7.44
N ARG A 23 -8.19 -9.92 -7.36
CA ARG A 23 -8.05 -10.96 -8.39
C ARG A 23 -9.39 -11.66 -8.61
N ASP A 24 -10.11 -12.02 -7.56
CA ASP A 24 -11.32 -12.84 -7.69
C ASP A 24 -12.54 -12.07 -8.15
N GLN A 25 -12.66 -10.81 -7.76
CA GLN A 25 -13.71 -9.91 -8.22
C GLN A 25 -13.58 -9.54 -9.72
N GLN A 26 -12.39 -9.65 -10.31
CA GLN A 26 -12.13 -9.33 -11.73
C GLN A 26 -12.77 -7.99 -12.22
N PRO A 27 -12.59 -6.87 -11.51
CA PRO A 27 -13.18 -5.61 -11.95
C PRO A 27 -12.57 -5.09 -13.24
N ASP A 28 -13.35 -4.44 -14.11
CA ASP A 28 -12.83 -3.87 -15.37
C ASP A 28 -11.72 -2.85 -15.17
N VAL A 29 -11.83 -2.06 -14.08
CA VAL A 29 -10.84 -1.05 -13.71
C VAL A 29 -10.55 -1.12 -12.21
N TYR A 30 -9.26 -1.11 -11.88
CA TYR A 30 -8.79 -0.88 -10.51
C TYR A 30 -7.59 0.06 -10.48
N LEU A 31 -7.45 0.76 -9.36
CA LEU A 31 -6.32 1.64 -9.08
C LEU A 31 -5.68 1.22 -7.76
N THR A 32 -4.35 1.24 -7.71
CA THR A 32 -3.57 0.92 -6.49
C THR A 32 -2.76 2.13 -6.05
N THR A 33 -2.67 2.35 -4.74
CA THR A 33 -1.72 3.30 -4.15
C THR A 33 -1.21 2.77 -2.82
N VAL A 34 -0.23 3.46 -2.26
CA VAL A 34 0.32 3.20 -0.93
C VAL A 34 -0.03 4.39 -0.06
N ALA A 35 -0.67 4.15 1.08
CA ALA A 35 -1.05 5.18 2.03
C ALA A 35 0.20 5.91 2.54
N TYR A 36 0.12 7.21 2.81
CA TYR A 36 1.21 7.95 3.41
C TYR A 36 0.64 9.01 4.36
N PRO A 37 1.30 9.28 5.49
CA PRO A 37 0.74 10.15 6.51
C PRO A 37 0.78 11.62 6.08
N LEU A 38 -0.38 12.17 5.80
CA LEU A 38 -0.59 13.57 5.47
C LEU A 38 -0.90 14.37 6.75
N ARG A 39 -0.13 15.42 7.02
CA ARG A 39 -0.38 16.32 8.15
C ARG A 39 -1.80 16.84 8.12
N GLY A 40 -2.44 16.89 9.29
CA GLY A 40 -3.83 17.29 9.44
C GLY A 40 -4.86 16.18 9.15
N THR A 41 -4.42 14.96 8.83
CA THR A 41 -5.31 13.78 8.74
C THR A 41 -5.28 12.97 10.04
N THR A 42 -6.35 12.23 10.30
CA THR A 42 -6.44 11.30 11.45
C THR A 42 -5.31 10.28 11.42
N MET A 43 -5.02 9.70 10.24
CA MET A 43 -3.91 8.75 10.08
C MET A 43 -2.57 9.35 10.54
N TYR A 44 -2.30 10.62 10.22
CA TYR A 44 -1.07 11.27 10.68
C TYR A 44 -1.05 11.42 12.20
N GLN A 45 -2.17 11.82 12.82
CA GLN A 45 -2.27 11.97 14.27
C GLN A 45 -2.04 10.65 15.01
N GLU A 46 -2.52 9.53 14.45
CA GLU A 46 -2.38 8.19 15.01
C GLU A 46 -0.93 7.69 15.01
N ILE A 47 -0.13 8.05 14.00
CA ILE A 47 1.22 7.48 13.81
C ILE A 47 2.34 8.50 13.94
N GLN A 48 2.06 9.74 14.33
CA GLN A 48 3.05 10.83 14.39
C GLN A 48 4.30 10.47 15.20
N ASP A 49 4.13 9.71 16.29
CA ASP A 49 5.22 9.28 17.19
C ASP A 49 6.09 8.15 16.61
N ASP A 50 5.59 7.50 15.56
CA ASP A 50 6.25 6.42 14.82
C ASP A 50 6.94 6.89 13.53
N ILE A 51 6.79 8.16 13.16
CA ILE A 51 7.43 8.75 11.97
C ILE A 51 8.94 8.85 12.16
N ILE A 52 9.69 8.30 11.22
CA ILE A 52 11.15 8.37 11.15
C ILE A 52 11.53 9.40 10.08
N TYR A 53 12.27 10.42 10.51
CA TYR A 53 12.83 11.45 9.62
C TYR A 53 14.27 11.08 9.26
N GLU A 54 14.47 10.37 8.14
CA GLU A 54 15.79 9.88 7.75
C GLU A 54 16.79 10.99 7.38
N ASN A 55 16.35 12.21 7.03
CA ASN A 55 17.21 13.31 6.57
C ASN A 55 16.93 14.68 7.24
N GLY A 56 16.42 14.69 8.47
CA GLY A 56 15.98 15.92 9.13
C GLY A 56 14.66 16.47 8.57
N TRP A 57 14.13 17.53 9.19
CA TRP A 57 12.81 18.09 8.87
C TRP A 57 12.67 18.61 7.43
N GLU A 58 13.79 18.92 6.76
CA GLU A 58 13.83 19.48 5.40
C GLU A 58 13.68 18.44 4.29
N SER A 59 13.50 17.15 4.58
CA SER A 59 13.17 16.18 3.53
C SER A 59 11.71 16.35 3.08
N HIS A 60 11.50 17.18 2.05
CA HIS A 60 10.21 17.66 1.56
C HIS A 60 9.25 16.58 1.02
N LEU A 61 9.69 15.32 0.86
CA LEU A 61 8.86 14.26 0.30
C LEU A 61 8.21 13.44 1.42
N GLN A 62 7.00 13.85 1.80
CA GLN A 62 6.14 13.16 2.78
C GLN A 62 5.88 11.67 2.46
N ARG A 63 6.11 11.24 1.20
CA ARG A 63 6.05 9.84 0.74
C ARG A 63 7.25 8.99 1.13
N GLU A 64 8.36 9.61 1.52
CA GLU A 64 9.62 8.92 1.87
C GLU A 64 9.79 8.77 3.39
N LEU A 65 8.80 9.22 4.18
CA LEU A 65 8.83 9.05 5.63
C LEU A 65 8.78 7.57 6.00
N GLY A 66 9.81 7.12 6.70
CA GLY A 66 9.84 5.81 7.34
C GLY A 66 8.84 5.78 8.51
N LEU A 67 8.30 4.59 8.80
CA LEU A 67 7.40 4.36 9.93
C LEU A 67 7.88 3.11 10.66
N LYS A 68 8.08 3.19 11.99
CA LYS A 68 8.67 2.11 12.81
C LYS A 68 7.96 0.77 12.65
N ASN A 69 6.62 0.79 12.62
CA ASN A 69 5.77 -0.40 12.60
C ASN A 69 5.15 -0.64 11.21
N ARG A 70 5.88 -0.31 10.14
CA ARG A 70 5.39 -0.43 8.76
C ARG A 70 6.38 -1.18 7.90
N PHE A 71 5.88 -2.01 6.99
CA PHE A 71 6.73 -2.64 5.99
C PHE A 71 7.45 -1.61 5.11
N GLN A 72 8.63 -1.99 4.62
CA GLN A 72 9.40 -1.20 3.68
C GLN A 72 8.64 -1.01 2.36
N SER A 73 8.81 0.14 1.71
CA SER A 73 8.17 0.47 0.42
C SER A 73 8.35 -0.59 -0.67
N ARG A 74 9.46 -1.34 -0.61
CA ARG A 74 9.73 -2.46 -1.52
C ARG A 74 8.67 -3.57 -1.44
N LEU A 75 8.12 -3.85 -0.26
CA LEU A 75 7.07 -4.84 -0.10
C LEU A 75 5.80 -4.41 -0.84
N TYR A 76 5.34 -3.16 -0.66
CA TYR A 76 4.14 -2.68 -1.33
C TYR A 76 4.31 -2.62 -2.85
N ASN A 77 5.51 -2.25 -3.32
CA ASN A 77 5.84 -2.32 -4.74
C ASN A 77 5.74 -3.76 -5.28
N PHE A 78 6.16 -4.75 -4.48
CA PHE A 78 5.99 -6.15 -4.82
C PHE A 78 4.51 -6.55 -4.83
N ALA A 79 3.73 -6.17 -3.82
CA ALA A 79 2.29 -6.44 -3.72
C ALA A 79 1.53 -5.91 -4.94
N ILE A 80 1.78 -4.65 -5.34
CA ILE A 80 1.17 -4.04 -6.53
C ILE A 80 1.51 -4.84 -7.80
N LYS A 81 2.78 -5.22 -7.98
CA LYS A 81 3.21 -6.04 -9.12
C LYS A 81 2.58 -7.43 -9.10
N LYS A 82 2.49 -8.06 -7.93
CA LYS A 82 1.87 -9.37 -7.73
C LYS A 82 0.39 -9.33 -8.06
N LEU A 83 -0.35 -8.34 -7.57
CA LEU A 83 -1.75 -8.12 -7.92
C LEU A 83 -1.93 -8.00 -9.43
N ALA A 84 -1.15 -7.13 -10.08
CA ALA A 84 -1.24 -6.93 -11.52
C ALA A 84 -0.93 -8.22 -12.31
N SER A 85 0.00 -9.04 -11.82
CA SER A 85 0.34 -10.34 -12.42
C SER A 85 -0.78 -11.36 -12.28
N GLU A 86 -1.29 -11.57 -11.07
CA GLU A 86 -2.40 -12.51 -10.79
C GLU A 86 -3.67 -12.12 -11.54
N TYR A 87 -3.96 -10.82 -11.57
CA TYR A 87 -5.11 -10.28 -12.28
C TYR A 87 -5.02 -10.55 -13.79
N ARG A 88 -3.88 -10.24 -14.43
CA ARG A 88 -3.66 -10.53 -15.86
C ARG A 88 -3.74 -12.03 -16.16
N ARG A 89 -3.17 -12.88 -15.29
CA ARG A 89 -3.23 -14.34 -15.46
C ARG A 89 -4.68 -14.83 -15.49
N LYS A 90 -5.53 -14.34 -14.59
CA LYS A 90 -6.95 -14.73 -14.53
C LYS A 90 -7.75 -14.22 -15.74
N GLN A 91 -7.42 -13.05 -16.28
CA GLN A 91 -8.01 -12.56 -17.53
C GLN A 91 -7.64 -13.42 -18.74
N LEU A 92 -6.38 -13.87 -18.85
CA LEU A 92 -5.94 -14.74 -19.95
C LEU A 92 -6.67 -16.09 -19.94
N HIS A 93 -6.92 -16.67 -18.77
CA HIS A 93 -7.67 -17.93 -18.66
C HIS A 93 -9.18 -17.79 -18.98
N ARG A 94 -9.69 -16.55 -19.14
CA ARG A 94 -11.07 -16.27 -19.52
C ARG A 94 -11.28 -16.11 -21.03
N GLN A 95 -10.20 -15.98 -21.81
CA GLN A 95 -10.24 -15.90 -23.28
C GLN A 95 -10.06 -17.29 -23.89
#